data_AF-A0A7S0WCA1-F1
#
_entry.id   AF-A0A7S0WCA1-F1
#
_cell.length_a   1.000
_cell.length_b   1.000
_cell.length_c   1.000
_cell.angle_alpha   90.00
_cell.angle_beta   90.00
_cell.angle_gamma   90.00
#
_symmetry.space_group_name_H-M   'P 1'
#
loop_
_entity.id
_entity.type
_entity.pdbx_description
1 polymer ?
#
loop_
_entity_poly.entity_id
_entity_poly.type
_entity_poly.pdbx_seq_one_letter_code
_entity_poly.pdbx_strand_id
1 'polypeptide(L)'
;APAMRFPGGDTPSVCVRFNPVFYKHRDEYEASGEGEMLTDLPYRFVFAVCGVEGVAIYDTDETKPIAMISAIHYAAITDCAWSPDGSCLVVTSTDGYASLITFD
;
A
#
# COMPACT_ATOMS: atom_id res chain seq x y z
N ALA A 1 20.67 6.28 8.97
CA ALA A 1 19.63 5.34 9.42
C ALA A 1 18.49 5.36 8.38
N PRO A 2 17.69 4.29 8.21
CA PRO A 2 16.52 4.33 7.34
C PRO A 2 15.56 5.44 7.79
N ALA A 3 14.89 6.10 6.83
CA ALA A 3 13.91 7.15 7.14
C ALA A 3 12.65 6.58 7.82
N MET A 4 12.23 5.38 7.42
CA MET A 4 11.10 4.67 8.03
C MET A 4 11.24 3.16 7.83
N ARG A 5 10.63 2.38 8.73
CA ARG A 5 10.53 0.92 8.63
C ARG A 5 9.09 0.49 8.90
N PHE A 6 8.43 -0.01 7.87
CA PHE A 6 7.11 -0.61 8.00
C PHE A 6 7.25 -2.11 8.33
N PRO A 7 6.31 -2.69 9.10
CA PRO A 7 6.27 -4.12 9.30
C PRO A 7 6.05 -4.81 7.94
N GLY A 8 6.98 -5.65 7.52
CA GLY A 8 6.75 -6.57 6.40
C GLY A 8 5.75 -7.64 6.83
N GLY A 9 4.82 -8.00 5.94
CA GLY A 9 3.87 -9.08 6.19
C GLY A 9 4.54 -10.45 6.29
N ASP A 10 3.72 -11.50 6.43
CA ASP A 10 4.20 -12.87 6.64
C ASP A 10 4.86 -13.50 5.41
N THR A 11 4.76 -12.85 4.24
CA THR A 11 5.34 -13.32 2.99
C THR A 11 6.38 -12.34 2.43
N PRO A 12 7.38 -12.82 1.67
CA PRO A 12 8.34 -11.94 1.01
C PRO A 12 7.65 -10.91 0.10
N SER A 13 8.13 -9.68 0.12
CA SER A 13 7.70 -8.65 -0.82
C SER A 13 8.28 -8.91 -2.21
N VAL A 14 7.41 -8.93 -3.21
CA VAL A 14 7.75 -9.08 -4.63
C VAL A 14 8.01 -7.72 -5.26
N CYS A 15 7.13 -6.75 -5.01
CA CYS A 15 7.33 -5.37 -5.46
C CYS A 15 6.67 -4.35 -4.52
N VAL A 16 7.11 -3.09 -4.66
CA VAL A 16 6.52 -1.93 -3.99
C VAL A 16 6.22 -0.88 -5.04
N ARG A 17 5.03 -0.27 -4.96
CA ARG A 17 4.54 0.73 -5.92
C ARG A 17 3.85 1.87 -5.19
N PHE A 18 4.36 3.08 -5.37
CA PHE A 18 3.73 4.29 -4.83
C PHE A 18 2.55 4.70 -5.70
N ASN A 19 1.45 5.10 -5.06
CA ASN A 19 0.35 5.75 -5.73
C ASN A 19 0.87 7.09 -6.32
N PRO A 20 0.55 7.41 -7.59
CA PRO A 20 1.06 8.63 -8.23
C PRO A 20 0.47 9.93 -7.66
N VAL A 21 -0.58 9.84 -6.84
CA VAL A 21 -1.24 10.99 -6.23
C VAL A 21 -0.68 11.25 -4.83
N PHE A 22 -0.39 12.52 -4.55
CA PHE A 22 -0.05 13.00 -3.21
C PHE A 22 -1.32 13.30 -2.44
N TYR A 23 -1.39 12.84 -1.19
CA TYR A 23 -2.55 13.06 -0.33
C TYR A 23 -2.22 14.07 0.75
N LYS A 24 -3.25 14.80 1.22
CA LYS A 24 -3.14 15.58 2.45
C LYS A 24 -3.08 14.63 3.64
N HIS A 25 -2.43 15.09 4.71
CA HIS A 25 -2.43 14.38 5.98
C HIS A 25 -3.85 14.14 6.48
N ARG A 26 -4.05 13.01 7.17
CA ARG A 26 -5.31 12.75 7.86
C ARG A 26 -5.47 13.73 9.02
N ASP A 27 -6.71 14.15 9.27
CA ASP A 27 -6.99 14.98 10.45
C ASP A 27 -6.66 14.17 11.72
N GLU A 28 -6.19 14.87 12.75
CA GLU A 28 -5.70 14.33 14.04
C GLU A 28 -6.69 13.36 14.73
N TYR A 29 -7.98 13.43 14.38
CA TYR A 29 -9.04 12.59 14.93
C TYR A 29 -9.05 11.16 14.36
N GLU A 30 -8.54 10.93 13.15
CA GLU A 30 -8.54 9.62 12.48
C GLU A 30 -7.18 8.90 12.55
N ALA A 31 -6.09 9.63 12.81
CA ALA A 31 -4.79 9.03 13.07
C ALA A 31 -4.85 8.27 14.40
N SER A 32 -4.39 7.01 14.41
CA SER A 32 -4.43 6.15 15.59
C SER A 32 -3.59 6.74 16.74
N GLY A 33 -4.22 7.57 17.57
CA GLY A 33 -3.79 8.01 18.90
C GLY A 33 -2.28 8.12 19.12
N GLU A 34 -1.70 9.22 18.67
CA GLU A 34 -0.50 9.93 19.14
C GLU A 34 -0.13 10.88 17.99
N GLY A 35 -0.40 12.19 18.15
CA GLY A 35 -0.34 13.23 17.10
C GLY A 35 1.07 13.58 16.59
N GLU A 36 1.97 12.59 16.51
CA GLU A 36 3.31 12.74 15.96
C GLU A 36 3.28 12.30 14.49
N MET A 37 3.46 13.28 13.61
CA MET A 37 3.62 13.05 12.18
C MET A 37 4.88 12.19 11.95
N LEU A 38 4.72 11.04 11.30
CA LEU A 38 5.86 10.14 11.04
C LEU A 38 6.88 10.75 10.06
N THR A 39 6.51 11.81 9.34
CA THR A 39 7.35 12.54 8.41
C THR A 39 7.12 14.05 8.53
N ASP A 40 8.16 14.85 8.25
CA ASP A 40 8.09 16.33 8.17
C ASP A 40 7.72 16.83 6.74
N LEU A 41 7.10 15.96 5.92
CA LEU A 41 6.64 16.34 4.60
C LEU A 41 5.26 17.01 4.69
N PRO A 42 4.90 17.93 3.77
CA PRO A 42 3.59 18.59 3.76
C PRO A 42 2.49 17.74 3.09
N TYR A 43 2.76 16.47 2.82
CA TYR A 43 1.87 15.52 2.17
C TYR A 43 2.18 14.10 2.66
N ARG A 44 1.22 13.19 2.49
CA ARG A 44 1.38 11.75 2.74
C ARG A 44 1.40 10.96 1.43
N PHE A 45 2.08 9.82 1.46
CA PHE A 45 2.11 8.87 0.37
C PHE A 45 1.28 7.65 0.71
N VAL A 46 0.50 7.18 -0.26
CA VAL A 46 -0.08 5.84 -0.25
C VAL A 46 0.75 4.94 -1.15
N PHE A 47 1.04 3.73 -0.71
CA PHE A 47 1.79 2.78 -1.54
C PHE A 47 1.33 1.34 -1.29
N ALA A 48 1.44 0.53 -2.33
CA ALA A 48 1.17 -0.89 -2.30
C ALA A 48 2.47 -1.67 -2.08
N VAL A 49 2.46 -2.58 -1.13
CA VAL A 49 3.46 -3.63 -0.94
C VAL A 49 2.84 -4.93 -1.38
N CYS A 50 3.28 -5.43 -2.53
CA CYS A 50 2.78 -6.64 -3.14
C CYS A 50 3.68 -7.80 -2.67
N GLY A 51 3.15 -8.64 -1.78
CA GLY A 51 3.75 -9.88 -1.32
C GLY A 51 3.34 -11.07 -2.19
N VAL A 52 3.88 -12.25 -1.90
CA VAL A 52 3.61 -13.46 -2.70
C VAL A 52 2.12 -13.84 -2.70
N GLU A 53 1.43 -13.69 -1.56
CA GLU A 53 0.05 -14.15 -1.36
C GLU A 53 -0.99 -13.03 -1.22
N GLY A 54 -0.55 -11.77 -1.29
CA GLY A 54 -1.44 -10.64 -1.09
C GLY A 54 -0.77 -9.29 -1.24
N VAL A 55 -1.58 -8.25 -1.13
CA VAL A 55 -1.16 -6.86 -1.24
C VAL A 55 -1.54 -6.13 0.04
N ALA A 56 -0.59 -5.44 0.65
CA ALA A 56 -0.83 -4.53 1.75
C ALA A 56 -0.72 -3.09 1.25
N ILE A 57 -1.67 -2.25 1.63
CA ILE A 57 -1.67 -0.82 1.33
C ILE A 57 -1.23 -0.09 2.57
N TYR A 58 -0.19 0.73 2.44
CA TYR A 58 0.36 1.54 3.51
C TYR A 58 0.17 3.02 3.21
N ASP A 59 0.16 3.77 4.30
CA ASP A 59 0.13 5.22 4.34
C ASP A 59 1.33 5.69 5.17
N THR A 60 1.97 6.79 4.80
CA THR A 60 3.06 7.36 5.58
C THR A 60 2.62 8.05 6.85
N ASP A 61 1.33 8.28 7.06
CA ASP A 61 0.80 8.80 8.33
C ASP A 61 0.56 7.70 9.37
N GLU A 62 0.54 6.42 8.97
CA GLU A 62 0.27 5.29 9.86
C GLU A 62 1.40 4.26 9.84
N THR A 63 1.75 3.73 11.01
CA THR A 63 2.76 2.64 11.10
C THR A 63 2.19 1.28 10.69
N LYS A 64 0.87 1.17 10.60
CA LYS A 64 0.12 -0.04 10.25
C LYS A 64 -0.43 0.08 8.82
N PRO A 65 -0.62 -1.06 8.12
CA PRO A 65 -1.28 -1.03 6.82
C PRO A 65 -2.73 -0.57 6.96
N ILE A 66 -3.16 0.30 6.06
CA ILE A 66 -4.54 0.82 5.99
C ILE A 66 -5.49 -0.17 5.32
N ALA A 67 -4.96 -1.09 4.52
CA ALA A 67 -5.71 -2.20 3.95
C ALA A 67 -4.80 -3.42 3.72
N MET A 68 -5.37 -4.61 3.83
CA MET A 68 -4.70 -5.86 3.49
C MET A 68 -5.64 -6.71 2.64
N ILE A 69 -5.18 -7.06 1.45
CA ILE A 69 -5.92 -7.82 0.46
C ILE A 69 -5.17 -9.14 0.24
N SER A 70 -5.77 -10.25 0.64
CA SER A 70 -5.18 -11.59 0.51
C SER A 70 -6.07 -12.51 -0.29
N ALA A 71 -5.51 -13.65 -0.74
CA ALA A 71 -6.25 -14.70 -1.43
C ALA A 71 -6.99 -14.23 -2.70
N ILE A 72 -6.44 -13.24 -3.40
CA ILE A 72 -6.99 -12.73 -4.68
C ILE A 72 -6.54 -13.51 -5.91
N HIS A 73 -5.50 -14.35 -5.77
CA HIS A 73 -4.94 -15.15 -6.84
C HIS A 73 -4.68 -16.58 -6.35
N TYR A 74 -4.77 -17.55 -7.25
CA TYR A 74 -4.51 -18.97 -6.95
C TYR A 74 -3.01 -19.29 -6.95
N ALA A 75 -2.21 -18.42 -7.56
CA ALA A 75 -0.76 -18.53 -7.60
C ALA A 75 -0.11 -17.20 -7.19
N ALA A 76 1.22 -17.22 -7.09
CA ALA A 76 2.01 -16.08 -6.62
C ALA A 76 1.77 -14.81 -7.46
N ILE A 77 1.58 -13.70 -6.74
CA ILE A 77 1.57 -12.36 -7.32
C ILE A 77 2.95 -12.05 -7.94
N THR A 78 2.93 -11.37 -9.08
CA THR A 78 4.12 -11.07 -9.90
C THR A 78 4.46 -9.60 -9.96
N ASP A 79 3.47 -8.73 -10.14
CA ASP A 79 3.63 -7.29 -10.09
C ASP A 79 2.29 -6.59 -9.83
N CYS A 80 2.34 -5.29 -9.56
CA CYS A 80 1.18 -4.42 -9.44
C CYS A 80 1.44 -3.03 -10.03
N ALA A 81 0.39 -2.31 -10.41
CA ALA A 81 0.49 -0.97 -10.98
C ALA A 81 -0.75 -0.12 -10.66
N TRP A 82 -0.52 1.10 -10.17
CA TRP A 82 -1.57 2.08 -9.91
C TRP A 82 -2.07 2.73 -11.19
N SER A 83 -3.34 3.09 -11.23
CA SER A 83 -3.87 4.00 -12.25
C SER A 83 -3.27 5.40 -12.09
N PRO A 84 -3.18 6.20 -13.17
CA PRO A 84 -2.60 7.55 -13.11
C PRO A 84 -3.32 8.52 -12.16
N ASP A 85 -4.61 8.30 -11.93
CA ASP A 85 -5.45 9.05 -11.00
C ASP A 85 -5.45 8.47 -9.57
N GLY A 86 -4.75 7.35 -9.34
CA GLY A 86 -4.62 6.73 -8.02
C GLY A 86 -5.88 6.04 -7.49
N SER A 87 -6.97 5.95 -8.27
CA SER A 87 -8.23 5.35 -7.81
C SER A 87 -8.26 3.82 -7.93
N CYS A 88 -7.32 3.23 -8.68
CA CYS A 88 -7.29 1.80 -8.94
C CYS A 88 -5.88 1.23 -8.83
N LEU A 89 -5.78 -0.04 -8.46
CA LEU A 89 -4.56 -0.84 -8.48
C LEU A 89 -4.81 -2.12 -9.25
N VAL A 90 -4.03 -2.37 -10.29
CA VAL A 90 -4.01 -3.66 -10.99
C VAL A 90 -2.94 -4.55 -10.37
N VAL A 91 -3.28 -5.80 -10.10
CA VAL A 91 -2.38 -6.83 -9.56
C VAL A 91 -2.34 -7.98 -10.55
N THR A 92 -1.15 -8.54 -10.79
CA THR A 92 -0.94 -9.63 -11.76
C THR A 92 -0.37 -10.85 -11.08
N SER A 93 -0.73 -12.04 -11.54
CA SER A 93 -0.26 -13.32 -10.99
C SER A 93 0.21 -14.29 -12.05
N THR A 94 1.02 -15.25 -11.62
CA THR A 94 1.43 -16.42 -12.40
C THR A 94 0.29 -17.38 -12.74
N ASP A 95 -0.90 -17.22 -12.14
CA ASP A 95 -2.10 -17.98 -12.51
C ASP A 95 -2.71 -17.56 -13.86
N GLY A 96 -2.17 -16.51 -14.48
CA GLY A 96 -2.61 -15.99 -15.77
C GLY A 96 -3.70 -14.92 -15.68
N TYR A 97 -4.09 -14.51 -14.47
CA TYR A 97 -5.10 -13.47 -14.25
C TYR A 97 -4.49 -12.15 -13.77
N ALA A 98 -5.26 -11.09 -13.97
CA ALA A 98 -5.04 -9.79 -13.35
C ALA A 98 -6.30 -9.36 -12.59
N SER A 99 -6.12 -8.88 -11.37
CA SER A 99 -7.19 -8.39 -10.50
C SER A 99 -7.16 -6.87 -10.44
N LEU A 100 -8.33 -6.23 -10.41
CA LEU A 100 -8.49 -4.79 -10.23
C LEU A 100 -9.01 -4.50 -8.82
N ILE A 101 -8.29 -3.68 -8.07
CA ILE A 101 -8.70 -3.16 -6.76
C ILE A 101 -9.07 -1.69 -6.95
N THR A 102 -10.28 -1.31 -6.57
CA THR A 102 -10.79 0.07 -6.70
C THR A 102 -10.94 0.71 -5.33
N PHE A 103 -10.57 1.98 -5.22
CA PHE A 103 -10.66 2.79 -4.00
C PHE A 103 -11.67 3.93 -4.25
N ASP A 104 -12.66 4.07 -3.36
CA ASP A 104 -13.68 5.14 -3.34
C ASP A 104 -13.47 6.05 -2.12
#